data_AF-A0AAD5MVT5-F1
#
_entry.id   AF-A0AAD5MVT5-F1
#
_cell.length_a   1.000
_cell.length_b   1.000
_cell.length_c   1.000
_cell.angle_alpha   90.00
_cell.angle_beta   90.00
_cell.angle_gamma   90.00
#
_symmetry.space_group_name_H-M   'P 1'
#
loop_
_entity.id
_entity.type
_entity.pdbx_description
1 polymer ?
#
loop_
_entity_poly.entity_id
_entity_poly.type
_entity_poly.pdbx_seq_one_letter_code
_entity_poly.pdbx_strand_id
1 'polypeptide(L)'
;MSMIYSAAESSPTRKLLSADDDETNIESVPYREHFPYHSQSYQSSSIPSQKQVYVVDNESSDSSSHDITVIKYDPYPYLLKPVHPSERRPSHLRRIRAKIIQCSKEFGSSMKLSNFRNSPLKHAIVKFIETTTAHGIPMILNTSRLSVRILWIIFSTVSLICFCIQCMLVFEKYQKKEKIVNVELEFESAPFPAITVCNLNPFKNHLARSVQEISETLDAFHQAVTYSNTANHERIRERKKRNAITGKYRFVQYEAVYSACDCGRGVTVECVGSDAVPPNITSACICNYDRRDGSAWPCYSTKTWMEQICPECNDIGYCNMPNTTGTDSIPCLCQMNMGYCILKGEERLRRVWEFRGRVVPPVDNPFRSDFLNHLRELGYGNMTDQVAITTRAKQELILKMSVLPPQRRAALGYGKSELIKQCSFNSMQCDIEKEFKLHIDPEFGNCYTFNADPSRVLASSRAGPSYGLRLLMFVNTSDYLPTTEATGVRITIHGQEECPFPDTFGYSAPTGAVSAFGISLKKVNRLKDGGCFDRNTSLPLGYIYRSYSYEPEIRCYRNCYQIRIINRCGCADPRFPKPSSRTEICDIRNEYT
;
A
#
# COMPACT_ATOMS: atom_id res chain seq x y z
N MET A 1 -5.61 -7.07 16.79
CA MET A 1 -6.37 -7.61 15.64
C MET A 1 -7.64 -8.22 16.20
N SER A 2 -8.77 -7.55 16.04
CA SER A 2 -10.05 -7.95 16.64
C SER A 2 -11.16 -7.31 15.81
N MET A 3 -11.81 -8.10 14.96
CA MET A 3 -12.95 -7.65 14.16
C MET A 3 -14.21 -7.63 15.03
N ILE A 4 -14.97 -6.54 14.97
CA ILE A 4 -16.35 -6.50 15.45
C ILE A 4 -17.23 -6.48 14.20
N TYR A 5 -17.81 -7.64 13.88
CA TYR A 5 -18.92 -7.72 12.92
C TYR A 5 -20.22 -7.39 13.65
N SER A 6 -20.96 -6.41 13.16
CA SER A 6 -22.35 -6.17 13.58
C SER A 6 -23.27 -6.78 12.54
N ALA A 7 -23.81 -7.96 12.80
CA ALA A 7 -24.85 -8.58 12.00
C ALA A 7 -26.23 -8.19 12.56
N ALA A 8 -27.06 -7.54 11.75
CA ALA A 8 -28.46 -7.29 12.07
C ALA A 8 -29.31 -8.40 11.45
N GLU A 9 -29.78 -9.34 12.26
CA GLU A 9 -30.77 -10.33 11.82
C GLU A 9 -32.18 -9.75 11.90
N SER A 10 -32.92 -9.87 10.78
CA SER A 10 -34.36 -9.58 10.72
C SER A 10 -35.10 -10.83 10.25
N SER A 11 -36.08 -11.28 11.04
CA SER A 11 -36.98 -12.39 10.70
C SER A 11 -38.38 -12.12 11.30
N PRO A 12 -39.47 -12.74 10.79
CA PRO A 12 -40.55 -11.92 10.27
C PRO A 12 -41.94 -12.25 10.83
N THR A 13 -42.94 -11.41 10.60
CA THR A 13 -44.35 -11.88 10.67
C THR A 13 -45.35 -11.08 9.81
N ARG A 14 -46.05 -11.86 8.96
CA ARG A 14 -47.40 -11.70 8.36
C ARG A 14 -48.01 -10.31 8.02
N LYS A 15 -48.27 -10.19 6.71
CA LYS A 15 -49.43 -9.55 6.01
C LYS A 15 -50.69 -9.27 6.86
N LEU A 16 -51.38 -8.16 6.56
CA LEU A 16 -52.79 -8.12 6.09
C LEU A 16 -53.19 -6.72 5.52
N LEU A 17 -53.90 -6.74 4.38
CA LEU A 17 -54.87 -5.79 3.77
C LEU A 17 -54.73 -4.25 3.84
N SER A 18 -54.44 -3.66 2.66
CA SER A 18 -55.22 -2.68 1.86
C SER A 18 -56.25 -1.70 2.46
N ALA A 19 -56.36 -0.54 1.75
CA ALA A 19 -57.44 0.46 1.71
C ALA A 19 -57.54 1.42 2.92
N ASP A 20 -57.93 2.69 2.77
CA ASP A 20 -58.01 3.61 1.60
C ASP A 20 -58.05 5.08 2.14
N ASP A 21 -58.02 6.05 1.23
CA ASP A 21 -58.53 7.44 1.33
C ASP A 21 -57.84 8.58 2.15
N ASP A 22 -57.83 9.72 1.44
CA ASP A 22 -58.00 11.13 1.81
C ASP A 22 -57.01 11.94 2.71
N GLU A 23 -56.23 12.75 1.97
CA GLU A 23 -56.35 14.22 1.88
C GLU A 23 -56.35 15.13 3.13
N THR A 24 -55.45 16.13 3.01
CA THR A 24 -55.49 17.49 3.59
C THR A 24 -55.33 17.66 5.11
N ASN A 25 -54.89 18.80 5.66
CA ASN A 25 -53.99 19.93 5.34
C ASN A 25 -54.19 20.93 6.52
N ILE A 26 -53.40 22.01 6.60
CA ILE A 26 -53.70 23.26 7.36
C ILE A 26 -53.41 23.27 8.89
N GLU A 27 -52.37 24.04 9.24
CA GLU A 27 -52.28 25.14 10.25
C GLU A 27 -52.99 25.06 11.63
N SER A 28 -52.59 25.73 12.72
CA SER A 28 -51.35 26.29 13.32
C SER A 28 -51.78 27.18 14.53
N VAL A 29 -50.82 27.77 15.27
CA VAL A 29 -50.96 28.87 16.29
C VAL A 29 -51.61 28.51 17.68
N PRO A 30 -51.54 29.35 18.76
CA PRO A 30 -50.66 29.06 19.91
C PRO A 30 -51.27 29.33 21.33
N TYR A 31 -50.42 29.39 22.37
CA TYR A 31 -50.35 30.34 23.55
C TYR A 31 -49.54 29.62 24.69
N ARG A 32 -48.41 30.14 25.23
CA ARG A 32 -48.24 31.11 26.35
C ARG A 32 -49.18 30.83 27.54
N GLU A 33 -48.76 30.80 28.81
CA GLU A 33 -47.69 31.48 29.59
C GLU A 33 -47.47 30.65 30.91
N HIS A 34 -46.38 30.67 31.71
CA HIS A 34 -45.70 31.73 32.47
C HIS A 34 -44.38 31.20 33.11
N PHE A 35 -43.51 32.10 33.59
CA PHE A 35 -42.33 31.87 34.45
C PHE A 35 -42.61 32.42 35.88
N PRO A 36 -41.95 31.97 36.97
CA PRO A 36 -40.67 32.60 37.36
C PRO A 36 -39.60 31.72 38.09
N TYR A 37 -38.35 32.15 37.88
CA TYR A 37 -37.14 32.04 38.72
C TYR A 37 -37.15 31.29 40.06
N HIS A 38 -36.15 30.42 40.25
CA HIS A 38 -35.03 30.76 41.16
C HIS A 38 -33.72 30.02 40.83
N SER A 39 -32.61 30.64 41.21
CA SER A 39 -31.22 30.26 40.97
C SER A 39 -30.67 29.20 41.92
N GLN A 40 -29.78 28.32 41.45
CA GLN A 40 -28.44 28.16 42.05
C GLN A 40 -27.45 27.41 41.15
N SER A 41 -26.19 27.80 41.25
CA SER A 41 -25.03 27.28 40.50
C SER A 41 -24.38 26.10 41.22
N TYR A 42 -23.98 25.06 40.48
CA TYR A 42 -22.71 24.32 40.67
C TYR A 42 -22.59 23.30 39.52
N GLN A 43 -21.54 23.39 38.69
CA GLN A 43 -21.25 22.39 37.67
C GLN A 43 -19.75 22.08 37.65
N SER A 44 -19.38 20.99 38.32
CA SER A 44 -18.02 20.44 38.31
C SER A 44 -17.81 19.61 37.04
N SER A 45 -16.74 19.92 36.29
CA SER A 45 -16.34 19.19 35.08
C SER A 45 -15.87 17.77 35.39
N SER A 46 -16.56 16.75 34.85
CA SER A 46 -16.12 15.35 34.91
C SER A 46 -15.14 15.02 33.77
N ILE A 47 -13.89 14.75 34.11
CA ILE A 47 -12.87 14.20 33.20
C ILE A 47 -13.10 12.68 33.04
N PRO A 48 -13.13 12.10 31.83
CA PRO A 48 -13.21 10.66 31.66
C PRO A 48 -11.86 10.00 31.96
N SER A 49 -11.87 8.98 32.81
CA SER A 49 -10.68 8.26 33.27
C SER A 49 -10.07 7.36 32.20
N GLN A 50 -8.74 7.42 32.04
CA GLN A 50 -8.00 6.39 31.30
C GLN A 50 -8.01 5.09 32.09
N LYS A 51 -8.46 3.99 31.48
CA LYS A 51 -8.25 2.64 32.01
C LYS A 51 -6.78 2.24 31.87
N GLN A 52 -6.10 2.02 32.99
CA GLN A 52 -4.87 1.25 33.01
C GLN A 52 -5.18 -0.24 32.82
N VAL A 53 -4.39 -0.92 31.98
CA VAL A 53 -4.41 -2.38 31.82
C VAL A 53 -3.31 -2.94 32.69
N TYR A 54 -3.66 -3.80 33.65
CA TYR A 54 -2.70 -4.55 34.45
C TYR A 54 -2.26 -5.80 33.68
N VAL A 55 -0.95 -6.04 33.62
CA VAL A 55 -0.38 -7.32 33.22
C VAL A 55 -0.32 -8.19 34.48
N VAL A 56 -0.82 -9.42 34.37
CA VAL A 56 -0.73 -10.43 35.44
C VAL A 56 0.36 -11.41 35.06
N ASP A 57 1.46 -11.39 35.83
CA ASP A 57 2.46 -12.44 35.79
C ASP A 57 1.93 -13.68 36.55
N ASN A 58 2.17 -14.88 36.02
CA ASN A 58 1.83 -16.13 36.67
C ASN A 58 2.91 -17.18 36.36
N GLU A 59 3.62 -17.67 37.39
CA GLU A 59 4.65 -18.71 37.27
C GLU A 59 4.11 -20.09 37.68
N SER A 60 4.60 -21.14 36.99
CA SER A 60 4.49 -22.57 37.34
C SER A 60 3.07 -23.17 37.36
N SER A 61 2.83 -24.45 37.03
CA SER A 61 3.67 -25.56 36.55
C SER A 61 2.75 -26.64 35.93
N ASP A 62 3.23 -27.43 34.96
CA ASP A 62 3.55 -28.87 35.12
C ASP A 62 3.79 -29.55 33.74
N SER A 63 4.19 -30.81 33.76
CA SER A 63 4.79 -31.59 32.68
C SER A 63 3.81 -32.44 31.85
N SER A 64 4.07 -32.58 30.54
CA SER A 64 3.96 -33.88 29.85
C SER A 64 4.68 -33.86 28.50
N SER A 65 5.30 -35.00 28.16
CA SER A 65 6.08 -35.23 26.94
C SER A 65 5.24 -35.82 25.81
N HIS A 66 5.42 -35.37 24.57
CA HIS A 66 5.21 -36.21 23.38
C HIS A 66 6.06 -35.75 22.18
N ASP A 67 6.74 -36.70 21.54
CA ASP A 67 7.50 -36.51 20.31
C ASP A 67 6.59 -36.28 19.09
N ILE A 68 6.87 -35.22 18.32
CA ILE A 68 6.55 -35.19 16.88
C ILE A 68 7.77 -34.68 16.10
N THR A 69 8.13 -35.42 15.06
CA THR A 69 9.33 -35.25 14.25
C THR A 69 9.29 -34.00 13.37
N VAL A 70 10.30 -33.14 13.49
CA VAL A 70 10.54 -32.02 12.56
C VAL A 70 11.58 -32.41 11.52
N ILE A 71 11.18 -32.34 10.25
CA ILE A 71 12.00 -32.64 9.08
C ILE A 71 13.13 -31.61 8.95
N LYS A 72 14.39 -32.07 8.90
CA LYS A 72 15.53 -31.22 8.54
C LYS A 72 15.52 -30.92 7.04
N TYR A 73 15.74 -29.66 6.69
CA TYR A 73 16.29 -29.25 5.40
C TYR A 73 17.51 -28.36 5.63
N ASP A 74 18.64 -28.72 5.03
CA ASP A 74 19.89 -27.98 5.10
C ASP A 74 19.86 -26.74 4.17
N PRO A 75 20.45 -25.60 4.59
CA PRO A 75 20.63 -24.45 3.71
C PRO A 75 22.11 -24.07 3.51
N TYR A 76 22.72 -24.58 2.44
CA TYR A 76 23.92 -24.03 1.77
C TYR A 76 23.83 -24.36 0.27
N PRO A 77 24.53 -23.70 -0.68
CA PRO A 77 25.67 -22.78 -0.49
C PRO A 77 25.71 -21.54 -1.41
N TYR A 78 25.89 -20.34 -0.88
CA TYR A 78 26.67 -19.31 -1.60
C TYR A 78 27.60 -18.56 -0.65
N LEU A 79 28.90 -18.87 -0.76
CA LEU A 79 29.95 -18.24 0.02
C LEU A 79 30.16 -16.79 -0.40
N LEU A 80 29.76 -15.84 0.45
CA LEU A 80 30.50 -14.60 0.54
C LEU A 80 31.88 -14.94 1.11
N LYS A 81 32.92 -14.78 0.29
CA LYS A 81 34.32 -14.93 0.71
C LYS A 81 34.54 -14.12 1.99
N PRO A 82 35.18 -14.68 3.04
CA PRO A 82 35.68 -13.85 4.11
C PRO A 82 36.69 -12.88 3.50
N VAL A 83 36.40 -11.58 3.59
CA VAL A 83 37.41 -10.55 3.34
C VAL A 83 38.56 -10.87 4.29
N HIS A 84 39.76 -11.01 3.72
CA HIS A 84 40.95 -11.36 4.49
C HIS A 84 41.04 -10.49 5.75
N PRO A 85 41.39 -11.07 6.92
CA PRO A 85 41.80 -10.26 8.06
C PRO A 85 43.12 -9.57 7.71
N SER A 86 43.03 -8.38 7.13
CA SER A 86 44.18 -7.52 6.85
C SER A 86 44.84 -7.17 8.18
N GLU A 87 45.93 -7.87 8.47
CA GLU A 87 46.90 -7.60 9.53
C GLU A 87 46.32 -7.07 10.85
N ARG A 88 45.97 -8.00 11.76
CA ARG A 88 45.89 -7.67 13.19
C ARG A 88 47.27 -7.22 13.68
N ARG A 89 47.59 -5.91 13.58
CA ARG A 89 48.77 -5.28 14.20
C ARG A 89 48.80 -5.64 15.70
N PRO A 90 49.80 -6.41 16.18
CA PRO A 90 49.79 -6.93 17.55
C PRO A 90 50.47 -5.94 18.51
N SER A 91 49.93 -4.72 18.70
CA SER A 91 50.75 -3.61 19.23
C SER A 91 50.14 -2.63 20.26
N HIS A 92 48.99 -2.91 20.90
CA HIS A 92 48.63 -2.19 22.16
C HIS A 92 48.68 -3.08 23.41
N LEU A 93 47.92 -4.17 23.52
CA LEU A 93 48.02 -5.07 24.68
C LEU A 93 49.42 -5.71 24.84
N ARG A 94 50.15 -5.98 23.74
CA ARG A 94 51.55 -6.43 23.83
C ARG A 94 52.50 -5.31 24.28
N ARG A 95 52.25 -4.04 23.92
CA ARG A 95 53.02 -2.89 24.45
C ARG A 95 52.71 -2.64 25.92
N ILE A 96 51.47 -2.86 26.37
CA ILE A 96 51.09 -2.75 27.78
C ILE A 96 51.67 -3.92 28.59
N ARG A 97 51.54 -5.18 28.14
CA ARG A 97 52.24 -6.32 28.79
C ARG A 97 53.75 -6.16 28.79
N ALA A 98 54.37 -5.68 27.71
CA ALA A 98 55.80 -5.39 27.67
C ALA A 98 56.19 -4.27 28.63
N LYS A 99 55.42 -3.17 28.72
CA LYS A 99 55.65 -2.11 29.73
C LYS A 99 55.44 -2.58 31.16
N ILE A 100 54.48 -3.46 31.43
CA ILE A 100 54.25 -4.05 32.75
C ILE A 100 55.38 -5.03 33.13
N ILE A 101 55.87 -5.83 32.17
CA ILE A 101 57.01 -6.75 32.37
C ILE A 101 58.35 -5.99 32.47
N GLN A 102 58.50 -4.87 31.76
CA GLN A 102 59.63 -3.96 31.90
C GLN A 102 59.60 -3.29 33.29
N CYS A 103 58.45 -2.76 33.70
CA CYS A 103 58.26 -2.16 35.01
C CYS A 103 58.46 -3.18 36.14
N SER A 104 58.04 -4.44 35.98
CA SER A 104 58.30 -5.48 36.99
C SER A 104 59.75 -5.99 36.99
N LYS A 105 60.46 -5.93 35.85
CA LYS A 105 61.92 -6.17 35.79
C LYS A 105 62.72 -5.03 36.43
N GLU A 106 62.34 -3.78 36.22
CA GLU A 106 62.98 -2.62 36.86
C GLU A 106 62.73 -2.62 38.38
N PHE A 107 61.50 -2.93 38.82
CA PHE A 107 61.19 -3.09 40.24
C PHE A 107 61.91 -4.30 40.87
N GLY A 108 62.01 -5.43 40.15
CA GLY A 108 62.72 -6.63 40.61
C GLY A 108 64.24 -6.46 40.64
N SER A 109 64.82 -5.72 39.71
CA SER A 109 66.27 -5.45 39.66
C SER A 109 66.73 -4.43 40.72
N SER A 110 65.81 -3.65 41.31
CA SER A 110 66.10 -2.79 42.46
C SER A 110 66.16 -3.54 43.80
N MET A 111 65.89 -4.86 43.81
CA MET A 111 65.80 -5.66 45.03
C MET A 111 66.87 -6.76 45.15
N LYS A 112 68.05 -6.53 44.55
CA LYS A 112 69.30 -7.20 44.90
C LYS A 112 70.34 -6.19 45.40
N LEU A 113 70.08 -5.63 46.58
CA LEU A 113 71.16 -5.07 47.41
C LEU A 113 71.10 -5.73 48.80
N SER A 114 71.96 -6.73 48.98
CA SER A 114 72.26 -7.31 50.28
C SER A 114 72.80 -6.24 51.23
N ASN A 115 72.31 -6.24 52.47
CA ASN A 115 72.85 -5.51 53.62
C ASN A 115 73.03 -3.98 53.44
N PHE A 116 71.95 -3.22 53.55
CA PHE A 116 72.03 -1.82 54.01
C PHE A 116 71.14 -1.53 55.22
N ARG A 117 71.79 -1.20 56.33
CA ARG A 117 71.21 -0.90 57.63
C ARG A 117 70.72 0.56 57.67
N ASN A 118 69.40 0.73 57.76
CA ASN A 118 68.67 1.90 58.27
C ASN A 118 69.20 3.33 57.98
N SER A 119 68.46 4.10 57.18
CA SER A 119 67.74 5.31 57.69
C SER A 119 66.95 6.10 56.63
N PRO A 120 67.50 6.52 55.47
CA PRO A 120 66.84 7.52 54.61
C PRO A 120 65.59 6.99 53.92
N LEU A 121 65.63 5.78 53.37
CA LEU A 121 64.47 5.15 52.72
C LEU A 121 63.29 4.97 53.70
N LYS A 122 63.59 4.58 54.95
CA LYS A 122 62.58 4.40 55.99
C LYS A 122 61.92 5.73 56.39
N HIS A 123 62.71 6.81 56.50
CA HIS A 123 62.17 8.15 56.74
C HIS A 123 61.35 8.68 55.55
N ALA A 124 61.78 8.44 54.31
CA ALA A 124 61.02 8.83 53.13
C ALA A 124 59.67 8.10 53.04
N ILE A 125 59.65 6.79 53.31
CA ILE A 125 58.43 5.97 53.34
C ILE A 125 57.48 6.43 54.46
N VAL A 126 57.98 6.62 55.69
CA VAL A 126 57.16 7.12 56.82
C VAL A 126 56.60 8.51 56.53
N LYS A 127 57.43 9.45 56.06
CA LYS A 127 56.98 10.80 55.69
C LYS A 127 55.94 10.78 54.57
N PHE A 128 56.07 9.91 53.57
CA PHE A 128 55.06 9.74 52.52
C PHE A 128 53.74 9.16 53.07
N ILE A 129 53.81 8.21 54.01
CA ILE A 129 52.64 7.63 54.69
C ILE A 129 51.92 8.65 55.58
N GLU A 130 52.63 9.54 56.24
CA GLU A 130 52.06 10.60 57.09
C GLU A 130 51.47 11.77 56.27
N THR A 131 51.96 11.98 55.04
CA THR A 131 51.51 13.07 54.14
C THR A 131 50.60 12.63 53.00
N THR A 132 50.28 11.34 52.89
CA THR A 132 49.38 10.84 51.84
C THR A 132 47.94 11.24 52.08
N THR A 133 47.25 11.61 51.01
CA THR A 133 45.81 11.92 51.00
C THR A 133 44.92 10.67 51.07
N ALA A 134 45.49 9.47 50.97
CA ALA A 134 44.77 8.21 51.08
C ALA A 134 44.40 7.90 52.55
N HIS A 135 43.21 8.35 52.99
CA HIS A 135 42.75 8.33 54.39
C HIS A 135 42.95 7.02 55.18
N GLY A 136 42.93 5.85 54.53
CA GLY A 136 43.18 4.56 55.20
C GLY A 136 44.65 4.34 55.59
N ILE A 137 45.61 4.85 54.82
CA ILE A 137 47.04 4.51 54.97
C ILE A 137 47.67 5.08 56.26
N PRO A 138 47.47 6.35 56.65
CA PRO A 138 47.98 6.87 57.93
C PRO A 138 47.43 6.11 59.14
N MET A 139 46.12 5.79 59.13
CA MET A 139 45.43 5.15 60.26
C MET A 139 45.90 3.71 60.50
N ILE A 140 46.22 2.97 59.43
CA ILE A 140 46.76 1.60 59.49
C ILE A 140 48.17 1.56 60.10
N LEU A 141 48.95 2.65 59.97
CA LEU A 141 50.38 2.66 60.29
C LEU A 141 50.72 3.45 61.57
N ASN A 142 49.89 4.40 61.99
CA ASN A 142 50.03 5.11 63.27
C ASN A 142 49.37 4.37 64.46
N THR A 143 48.70 3.24 64.21
CA THR A 143 47.98 2.48 65.25
C THR A 143 48.86 1.40 65.90
N SER A 144 48.99 1.44 67.23
CA SER A 144 49.76 0.46 68.01
C SER A 144 49.03 -0.86 68.33
N ARG A 145 47.69 -0.86 68.39
CA ARG A 145 46.87 -2.04 68.72
C ARG A 145 46.57 -2.89 67.49
N LEU A 146 46.95 -4.18 67.52
CA LEU A 146 46.78 -5.10 66.38
C LEU A 146 45.32 -5.23 65.90
N SER A 147 44.36 -5.28 66.82
CA SER A 147 42.92 -5.37 66.50
C SER A 147 42.39 -4.16 65.73
N VAL A 148 42.74 -2.95 66.18
CA VAL A 148 42.36 -1.69 65.52
C VAL A 148 43.05 -1.56 64.16
N ARG A 149 44.29 -2.05 64.03
CA ARG A 149 45.01 -2.10 62.75
C ARG A 149 44.36 -3.05 61.74
N ILE A 150 43.91 -4.23 62.18
CA ILE A 150 43.15 -5.17 61.33
C ILE A 150 41.82 -4.55 60.88
N LEU A 151 41.10 -3.89 61.79
CA LEU A 151 39.85 -3.19 61.47
C LEU A 151 40.04 -2.09 60.39
N TRP A 152 41.07 -1.25 60.51
CA TRP A 152 41.36 -0.24 59.48
C TRP A 152 41.81 -0.84 58.14
N ILE A 153 42.53 -1.98 58.16
CA ILE A 153 42.86 -2.72 56.93
C ILE A 153 41.57 -3.21 56.26
N ILE A 154 40.65 -3.83 57.01
CA ILE A 154 39.37 -4.33 56.46
C ILE A 154 38.53 -3.19 55.89
N PHE A 155 38.37 -2.08 56.60
CA PHE A 155 37.60 -0.94 56.07
C PHE A 155 38.27 -0.30 54.83
N SER A 156 39.59 -0.19 54.81
CA SER A 156 40.30 0.35 53.65
C SER A 156 40.26 -0.59 52.43
N THR A 157 40.30 -1.91 52.63
CA THR A 157 40.19 -2.88 51.51
C THR A 157 38.77 -2.98 50.99
N VAL A 158 37.76 -3.02 51.87
CA VAL A 158 36.33 -2.99 51.47
C VAL A 158 36.03 -1.70 50.70
N SER A 159 36.48 -0.54 51.17
CA SER A 159 36.29 0.73 50.46
C SER A 159 36.95 0.73 49.08
N LEU A 160 38.16 0.15 48.94
CA LEU A 160 38.84 0.02 47.65
C LEU A 160 38.11 -0.94 46.70
N ILE A 161 37.60 -2.08 47.20
CA ILE A 161 36.80 -3.02 46.41
C ILE A 161 35.50 -2.36 45.94
N CYS A 162 34.77 -1.68 46.83
CA CYS A 162 33.57 -0.94 46.47
C CYS A 162 33.86 0.16 45.43
N PHE A 163 34.96 0.90 45.56
CA PHE A 163 35.37 1.89 44.57
C PHE A 163 35.69 1.25 43.20
N CYS A 164 36.43 0.14 43.17
CA CYS A 164 36.70 -0.61 41.95
C CYS A 164 35.41 -1.12 41.29
N ILE A 165 34.46 -1.64 42.07
CA ILE A 165 33.15 -2.07 41.57
C ILE A 165 32.37 -0.88 41.00
N GLN A 166 32.30 0.26 41.69
CA GLN A 166 31.63 1.46 41.19
C GLN A 166 32.28 1.99 39.90
N CYS A 167 33.61 2.00 39.81
CA CYS A 167 34.33 2.36 38.58
C CYS A 167 33.99 1.42 37.41
N MET A 168 33.92 0.11 37.67
CA MET A 168 33.49 -0.87 36.65
C MET A 168 32.04 -0.66 36.22
N LEU A 169 31.11 -0.45 37.15
CA LEU A 169 29.69 -0.18 36.86
C LEU A 169 29.48 1.12 36.06
N VAL A 170 30.20 2.20 36.42
CA VAL A 170 30.17 3.47 35.68
C VAL A 170 30.78 3.30 34.29
N PHE A 171 31.89 2.56 34.16
CA PHE A 171 32.50 2.28 32.86
C PHE A 171 31.57 1.42 31.98
N GLU A 172 30.94 0.38 32.51
CA GLU A 172 29.93 -0.41 31.79
C GLU A 172 28.74 0.45 31.36
N LYS A 173 28.22 1.32 32.23
CA LYS A 173 27.15 2.27 31.88
C LYS A 173 27.57 3.22 30.76
N TYR A 174 28.80 3.71 30.78
CA TYR A 174 29.35 4.52 29.70
C TYR A 174 29.46 3.74 28.38
N GLN A 175 29.94 2.48 28.42
CA GLN A 175 30.03 1.62 27.23
C GLN A 175 28.67 1.23 26.66
N LYS A 176 27.62 1.12 27.49
CA LYS A 176 26.23 0.91 27.01
C LYS A 176 25.71 2.06 26.15
N LYS A 177 26.30 3.27 26.24
CA LYS A 177 25.89 4.47 25.50
C LYS A 177 24.38 4.69 25.56
N GLU A 178 23.81 4.65 26.76
CA GLU A 178 22.38 4.93 26.99
C GLU A 178 22.05 6.36 26.54
N LYS A 179 20.90 6.56 25.88
CA LYS A 179 20.46 7.87 25.38
C LYS A 179 19.15 8.26 26.07
N ILE A 180 19.02 9.54 26.40
CA ILE A 180 17.80 10.12 26.97
C ILE A 180 17.04 10.81 25.84
N VAL A 181 15.71 10.70 25.83
CA VAL A 181 14.83 11.39 24.88
C VAL A 181 14.23 12.60 25.59
N ASN A 182 14.51 13.79 25.08
CA ASN A 182 13.84 15.02 25.51
C ASN A 182 12.63 15.27 24.61
N VAL A 183 11.52 15.71 25.19
CA VAL A 183 10.31 16.13 24.48
C VAL A 183 10.07 17.59 24.82
N GLU A 184 10.01 18.43 23.81
CA GLU A 184 9.81 19.87 23.92
C GLU A 184 8.58 20.27 23.07
N LEU A 185 7.83 21.26 23.54
CA LEU A 185 6.64 21.79 22.86
C LEU A 185 6.96 23.18 22.33
N GLU A 186 7.09 23.29 21.01
CA GLU A 186 7.42 24.52 20.29
C GLU A 186 6.11 25.13 19.74
N PHE A 187 5.73 26.29 20.26
CA PHE A 187 4.46 26.98 19.92
C PHE A 187 4.65 28.04 18.82
N GLU A 188 5.36 27.69 17.75
CA GLU A 188 5.56 28.56 16.58
C GLU A 188 4.54 28.29 15.46
N SER A 189 4.43 29.24 14.51
CA SER A 189 3.62 29.07 13.30
C SER A 189 4.24 28.02 12.38
N ALA A 190 3.87 26.76 12.58
CA ALA A 190 4.38 25.63 11.81
C ALA A 190 4.11 25.78 10.29
N PRO A 191 5.07 25.37 9.43
CA PRO A 191 4.81 25.27 8.00
C PRO A 191 3.66 24.29 7.76
N PHE A 192 2.74 24.66 6.86
CA PHE A 192 1.67 23.76 6.46
C PHE A 192 2.28 22.59 5.68
N PRO A 193 1.83 21.33 5.85
CA PRO A 193 2.38 20.20 5.10
C PRO A 193 2.03 20.27 3.61
N ALA A 194 2.62 19.38 2.82
CA ALA A 194 2.10 19.05 1.50
C ALA A 194 0.92 18.08 1.67
N ILE A 195 -0.16 18.30 0.93
CA ILE A 195 -1.37 17.47 0.97
C ILE A 195 -1.65 16.95 -0.42
N THR A 196 -1.49 15.65 -0.62
CA THR A 196 -1.82 14.95 -1.86
C THR A 196 -3.22 14.34 -1.77
N VAL A 197 -4.06 14.60 -2.76
CA VAL A 197 -5.43 14.07 -2.85
C VAL A 197 -5.62 13.30 -4.15
N CYS A 198 -6.14 12.08 -4.06
CA CYS A 198 -6.44 11.20 -5.19
C CYS A 198 -7.92 10.80 -5.17
N ASN A 199 -8.48 10.45 -6.33
CA ASN A 199 -9.75 9.71 -6.39
C ASN A 199 -9.49 8.24 -5.99
N LEU A 200 -10.45 7.58 -5.33
CA LEU A 200 -10.34 6.13 -5.06
C LEU A 200 -10.47 5.28 -6.33
N ASN A 201 -11.12 5.81 -7.37
CA ASN A 201 -11.11 5.21 -8.71
C ASN A 201 -9.99 5.84 -9.56
N PRO A 202 -9.01 5.07 -10.08
CA PRO A 202 -7.85 5.63 -10.76
C PRO A 202 -8.15 6.17 -12.17
N PHE A 203 -9.07 5.55 -12.90
CA PHE A 203 -9.36 5.86 -14.30
C PHE A 203 -10.86 5.82 -14.58
N LYS A 204 -11.32 6.70 -15.47
CA LYS A 204 -12.72 6.76 -15.91
C LYS A 204 -13.10 5.49 -16.67
N ASN A 205 -14.15 4.79 -16.24
CA ASN A 205 -14.55 3.50 -16.82
C ASN A 205 -14.78 3.59 -18.35
N HIS A 206 -15.47 4.63 -18.82
CA HIS A 206 -15.73 4.81 -20.26
C HIS A 206 -14.47 5.09 -21.09
N LEU A 207 -13.42 5.70 -20.52
CA LEU A 207 -12.13 5.92 -21.20
C LEU A 207 -11.21 4.71 -21.06
N ALA A 208 -11.18 4.08 -19.89
CA ALA A 208 -10.40 2.87 -19.62
C ALA A 208 -10.79 1.75 -20.61
N ARG A 209 -12.09 1.58 -20.89
CA ARG A 209 -12.59 0.63 -21.89
C ARG A 209 -12.27 0.98 -23.34
N SER A 210 -11.76 2.18 -23.63
CA SER A 210 -11.28 2.54 -24.98
C SER A 210 -9.90 1.96 -25.32
N VAL A 211 -9.24 1.31 -24.36
CA VAL A 211 -7.97 0.62 -24.57
C VAL A 211 -8.25 -0.88 -24.50
N GLN A 212 -7.80 -1.61 -25.52
CA GLN A 212 -8.15 -3.01 -25.71
C GLN A 212 -7.71 -3.89 -24.52
N GLU A 213 -6.45 -3.79 -24.11
CA GLU A 213 -5.85 -4.58 -23.03
C GLU A 213 -6.54 -4.33 -21.68
N ILE A 214 -7.03 -3.11 -21.46
CA ILE A 214 -7.80 -2.74 -20.27
C ILE A 214 -9.20 -3.35 -20.34
N SER A 215 -9.89 -3.24 -21.49
CA SER A 215 -11.23 -3.83 -21.65
C SER A 215 -11.20 -5.36 -21.50
N GLU A 216 -10.21 -6.04 -22.10
CA GLU A 216 -9.97 -7.47 -21.92
C GLU A 216 -9.85 -7.83 -20.42
N THR A 217 -9.04 -7.08 -19.67
CA THR A 217 -8.84 -7.28 -18.22
C THR A 217 -10.13 -7.07 -17.42
N LEU A 218 -10.93 -6.03 -17.76
CA LEU A 218 -12.21 -5.75 -17.09
C LEU A 218 -13.29 -6.79 -17.42
N ASP A 219 -13.28 -7.34 -18.62
CA ASP A 219 -14.23 -8.36 -19.06
C ASP A 219 -13.86 -9.74 -18.50
N ALA A 220 -12.56 -10.06 -18.38
CA ALA A 220 -12.05 -11.20 -17.62
C ALA A 220 -12.44 -11.12 -16.12
N PHE A 221 -12.30 -9.95 -15.51
CA PHE A 221 -12.77 -9.71 -14.14
C PHE A 221 -14.29 -9.93 -14.00
N HIS A 222 -15.09 -9.45 -14.96
CA HIS A 222 -16.53 -9.69 -14.97
C HIS A 222 -16.88 -11.19 -15.06
N GLN A 223 -16.16 -11.96 -15.90
CA GLN A 223 -16.32 -13.42 -15.97
C GLN A 223 -16.00 -14.10 -14.63
N ALA A 224 -14.88 -13.75 -13.99
CA ALA A 224 -14.46 -14.32 -12.71
C ALA A 224 -15.45 -13.99 -11.57
N VAL A 225 -15.94 -12.75 -11.50
CA VAL A 225 -16.99 -12.34 -10.53
C VAL A 225 -18.30 -13.05 -10.82
N THR A 226 -18.68 -13.23 -12.09
CA THR A 226 -19.87 -14.00 -12.47
C THR A 226 -19.74 -15.46 -12.05
N TYR A 227 -18.56 -16.08 -12.22
CA TYR A 227 -18.27 -17.42 -11.76
C TYR A 227 -18.36 -17.56 -10.23
N SER A 228 -17.69 -16.67 -9.48
CA SER A 228 -17.79 -16.59 -8.01
C SER A 228 -19.25 -16.46 -7.55
N ASN A 229 -20.00 -15.53 -8.14
CA ASN A 229 -21.41 -15.34 -7.84
C ASN A 229 -22.24 -16.60 -8.15
N THR A 230 -22.00 -17.30 -9.27
CA THR A 230 -22.69 -18.56 -9.54
C THR A 230 -22.32 -19.69 -8.59
N ALA A 231 -21.04 -19.84 -8.21
CA ALA A 231 -20.64 -20.86 -7.23
C ALA A 231 -21.24 -20.61 -5.84
N ASN A 232 -21.41 -19.32 -5.47
CA ASN A 232 -22.11 -18.92 -4.26
C ASN A 232 -23.64 -19.01 -4.38
N HIS A 233 -24.22 -18.80 -5.57
CA HIS A 233 -25.66 -18.91 -5.83
C HIS A 233 -26.15 -20.36 -6.03
N GLU A 234 -25.32 -21.27 -6.55
CA GLU A 234 -25.57 -22.73 -6.57
C GLU A 234 -25.79 -23.26 -5.14
N ARG A 235 -25.22 -22.60 -4.12
CA ARG A 235 -25.47 -22.88 -2.69
C ARG A 235 -26.71 -22.18 -2.11
N ILE A 236 -27.29 -21.18 -2.78
CA ILE A 236 -28.21 -20.22 -2.11
C ILE A 236 -29.60 -20.08 -2.74
N ARG A 237 -29.84 -20.26 -4.05
CA ARG A 237 -31.19 -19.97 -4.60
C ARG A 237 -31.68 -20.77 -5.82
N GLU A 238 -32.55 -21.73 -5.52
CA GLU A 238 -33.89 -21.71 -6.12
C GLU A 238 -34.55 -20.33 -5.89
N ARG A 239 -34.62 -19.46 -6.93
CA ARG A 239 -35.74 -18.54 -7.28
C ARG A 239 -35.30 -17.26 -8.06
N LYS A 240 -35.50 -17.36 -9.39
CA LYS A 240 -35.96 -16.37 -10.41
C LYS A 240 -35.28 -14.98 -10.63
N LYS A 241 -35.32 -14.58 -11.92
CA LYS A 241 -34.62 -13.50 -12.66
C LYS A 241 -35.33 -12.13 -12.72
N ARG A 242 -34.54 -11.11 -13.19
CA ARG A 242 -34.81 -9.84 -13.96
C ARG A 242 -34.13 -8.63 -13.26
N ASN A 243 -33.60 -7.57 -13.90
CA ASN A 243 -33.32 -7.20 -15.31
C ASN A 243 -32.03 -6.33 -15.41
N ALA A 244 -31.73 -5.64 -16.53
CA ALA A 244 -30.51 -4.83 -16.76
C ALA A 244 -30.80 -3.46 -17.42
N ILE A 245 -29.92 -2.46 -17.20
CA ILE A 245 -29.91 -1.10 -17.83
C ILE A 245 -28.45 -0.70 -18.18
N THR A 246 -28.27 0.27 -19.08
CA THR A 246 -27.12 0.52 -19.98
C THR A 246 -26.23 1.75 -19.66
N GLY A 247 -25.07 1.87 -20.32
CA GLY A 247 -24.21 3.07 -20.37
C GLY A 247 -22.92 2.88 -21.22
N LYS A 248 -22.57 3.85 -22.10
CA LYS A 248 -21.55 3.74 -23.19
C LYS A 248 -20.26 4.55 -22.93
N TYR A 249 -19.12 4.19 -23.55
CA TYR A 249 -18.47 4.91 -24.69
C TYR A 249 -17.15 4.21 -25.17
N ARG A 250 -16.52 4.70 -26.27
CA ARG A 250 -15.87 3.95 -27.40
C ARG A 250 -14.30 4.11 -27.40
N PHE A 251 -13.41 3.40 -28.12
CA PHE A 251 -13.34 2.84 -29.51
C PHE A 251 -12.43 1.58 -29.59
N VAL A 252 -12.49 0.65 -30.55
CA VAL A 252 -13.15 0.47 -31.89
C VAL A 252 -14.69 0.35 -31.85
N GLN A 253 -15.40 0.30 -33.00
CA GLN A 253 -16.87 0.15 -33.06
C GLN A 253 -17.35 -1.31 -33.14
N TYR A 254 -17.32 -1.96 -34.31
CA TYR A 254 -17.97 -3.26 -34.49
C TYR A 254 -16.98 -4.42 -34.49
N GLU A 255 -17.33 -5.51 -33.81
CA GLU A 255 -16.64 -6.81 -33.85
C GLU A 255 -17.66 -7.95 -34.02
N ALA A 256 -17.23 -9.08 -34.58
CA ALA A 256 -18.08 -10.27 -34.70
C ALA A 256 -18.09 -11.06 -33.38
N VAL A 257 -19.27 -11.34 -32.82
CA VAL A 257 -19.43 -12.10 -31.56
C VAL A 257 -20.45 -13.21 -31.67
N TYR A 258 -20.30 -14.26 -30.86
CA TYR A 258 -21.34 -15.27 -30.67
C TYR A 258 -22.40 -14.80 -29.66
N SER A 259 -23.67 -14.93 -30.02
CA SER A 259 -24.82 -14.70 -29.13
C SER A 259 -25.83 -15.86 -29.24
N ALA A 260 -26.51 -16.21 -28.16
CA ALA A 260 -27.69 -17.06 -28.26
C ALA A 260 -28.80 -16.26 -28.96
N CYS A 261 -29.44 -16.84 -29.97
CA CYS A 261 -30.41 -16.11 -30.79
C CYS A 261 -31.69 -16.90 -30.99
N ASP A 262 -32.79 -16.17 -31.18
CA ASP A 262 -34.03 -16.71 -31.72
C ASP A 262 -34.20 -16.20 -33.16
N CYS A 263 -34.32 -17.13 -34.11
CA CYS A 263 -34.42 -16.84 -35.53
C CYS A 263 -35.81 -17.24 -36.03
N GLY A 264 -36.47 -16.35 -36.77
CA GLY A 264 -37.71 -16.70 -37.49
C GLY A 264 -37.50 -17.86 -38.47
N ARG A 265 -38.58 -18.53 -38.88
CA ARG A 265 -38.51 -19.66 -39.83
C ARG A 265 -38.17 -19.18 -41.25
N GLY A 266 -36.88 -19.00 -41.53
CA GLY A 266 -36.35 -18.72 -42.86
C GLY A 266 -34.83 -18.51 -42.83
N VAL A 267 -34.12 -18.92 -43.88
CA VAL A 267 -32.64 -18.87 -43.95
C VAL A 267 -32.10 -17.43 -44.11
N THR A 268 -32.98 -16.49 -44.49
CA THR A 268 -32.67 -15.08 -44.78
C THR A 268 -33.16 -14.11 -43.71
N VAL A 269 -33.69 -14.59 -42.58
CA VAL A 269 -34.33 -13.76 -41.55
C VAL A 269 -33.30 -13.29 -40.51
N GLU A 270 -33.33 -12.00 -40.16
CA GLU A 270 -32.57 -11.46 -39.03
C GLU A 270 -32.99 -12.14 -37.72
N CYS A 271 -32.02 -12.51 -36.89
CA CYS A 271 -32.27 -13.15 -35.61
C CYS A 271 -32.21 -12.14 -34.46
N VAL A 272 -32.97 -12.38 -33.39
CA VAL A 272 -32.90 -11.57 -32.17
C VAL A 272 -31.86 -12.16 -31.23
N GLY A 273 -30.76 -11.46 -31.01
CA GLY A 273 -29.69 -11.84 -30.09
C GLY A 273 -30.09 -11.72 -28.61
N SER A 274 -29.43 -12.51 -27.75
CA SER A 274 -29.66 -12.53 -26.30
C SER A 274 -28.37 -12.86 -25.53
N ASP A 275 -28.28 -12.36 -24.30
CA ASP A 275 -27.12 -12.54 -23.41
C ASP A 275 -27.11 -13.92 -22.71
N ALA A 276 -27.93 -14.87 -23.18
CA ALA A 276 -28.03 -16.21 -22.62
C ALA A 276 -26.96 -17.14 -23.21
N VAL A 277 -26.65 -18.24 -22.50
CA VAL A 277 -25.81 -19.32 -23.03
C VAL A 277 -26.66 -20.20 -23.94
N PRO A 278 -26.32 -20.36 -25.23
CA PRO A 278 -27.06 -21.24 -26.14
C PRO A 278 -26.80 -22.72 -25.80
N PRO A 279 -27.76 -23.63 -26.07
CA PRO A 279 -27.58 -25.05 -25.80
C PRO A 279 -26.49 -25.70 -26.66
N ASN A 280 -26.35 -25.26 -27.92
CA ASN A 280 -25.35 -25.76 -28.87
C ASN A 280 -24.81 -24.65 -29.79
N ILE A 281 -23.63 -24.84 -30.39
CA ILE A 281 -23.04 -23.86 -31.33
C ILE A 281 -23.88 -23.62 -32.59
N THR A 282 -24.64 -24.63 -33.02
CA THR A 282 -25.59 -24.54 -34.14
C THR A 282 -26.84 -23.69 -33.83
N SER A 283 -27.11 -23.41 -32.55
CA SER A 283 -28.15 -22.48 -32.07
C SER A 283 -27.58 -21.11 -31.67
N ALA A 284 -26.28 -20.89 -31.86
CA ALA A 284 -25.68 -19.58 -31.75
C ALA A 284 -25.77 -18.84 -33.10
N CYS A 285 -25.89 -17.52 -33.02
CA CYS A 285 -25.71 -16.61 -34.13
C CYS A 285 -24.38 -15.87 -33.99
N ILE A 286 -23.83 -15.44 -35.12
CA ILE A 286 -22.81 -14.39 -35.13
C ILE A 286 -23.55 -13.05 -35.29
N CYS A 287 -23.19 -12.11 -34.44
CA CYS A 287 -23.78 -10.78 -34.38
C CYS A 287 -22.71 -9.70 -34.53
N ASN A 288 -23.10 -8.57 -35.11
CA ASN A 288 -22.30 -7.36 -35.11
C ASN A 288 -22.39 -6.75 -33.70
N TYR A 289 -21.35 -6.88 -32.89
CA TYR A 289 -21.27 -6.26 -31.57
C TYR A 289 -20.73 -4.85 -31.68
N ASP A 290 -21.56 -3.85 -31.43
CA ASP A 290 -21.07 -2.49 -31.24
C ASP A 290 -20.46 -2.37 -29.83
N ARG A 291 -19.13 -2.31 -29.74
CA ARG A 291 -18.37 -2.01 -28.52
C ARG A 291 -18.78 -0.67 -27.88
N ARG A 292 -19.42 0.24 -28.63
CA ARG A 292 -20.03 1.46 -28.08
C ARG A 292 -21.22 1.13 -27.19
N ASP A 293 -22.10 0.23 -27.60
CA ASP A 293 -23.42 -0.04 -27.00
C ASP A 293 -23.43 -1.22 -26.04
N GLY A 294 -22.59 -2.21 -26.31
CA GLY A 294 -22.86 -3.57 -25.89
C GLY A 294 -23.96 -4.28 -26.72
N SER A 295 -24.48 -3.65 -27.78
CA SER A 295 -25.53 -4.22 -28.62
C SER A 295 -24.94 -5.19 -29.63
N ALA A 296 -25.37 -6.45 -29.55
CA ALA A 296 -25.13 -7.47 -30.56
C ALA A 296 -26.29 -7.43 -31.57
N TRP A 297 -26.19 -6.59 -32.60
CA TRP A 297 -27.17 -6.47 -33.68
C TRP A 297 -26.56 -5.82 -34.94
N PRO A 298 -26.88 -6.27 -36.17
CA PRO A 298 -27.74 -7.41 -36.51
C PRO A 298 -27.09 -8.76 -36.17
N CYS A 299 -27.92 -9.79 -36.04
CA CYS A 299 -27.50 -11.17 -35.79
C CYS A 299 -28.00 -12.10 -36.89
N TYR A 300 -27.15 -13.03 -37.33
CA TYR A 300 -27.50 -14.06 -38.30
C TYR A 300 -26.96 -15.43 -37.89
N SER A 301 -27.63 -16.50 -38.31
CA SER A 301 -27.21 -17.87 -38.03
C SER A 301 -25.76 -18.10 -38.44
N THR A 302 -25.00 -18.80 -37.60
CA THR A 302 -23.60 -19.18 -37.86
C THR A 302 -23.35 -19.79 -39.25
N LYS A 303 -24.36 -20.45 -39.83
CA LYS A 303 -24.28 -21.08 -41.16
C LYS A 303 -24.21 -20.11 -42.35
N THR A 304 -24.58 -18.84 -42.18
CA THR A 304 -24.57 -17.85 -43.29
C THR A 304 -23.27 -17.07 -43.39
N TRP A 305 -22.33 -17.28 -42.45
CA TRP A 305 -21.05 -16.60 -42.40
C TRP A 305 -19.94 -17.46 -43.03
N MET A 306 -19.00 -16.79 -43.70
CA MET A 306 -17.80 -17.39 -44.29
C MET A 306 -16.58 -16.53 -43.97
N GLU A 307 -15.45 -17.16 -43.68
CA GLU A 307 -14.18 -16.44 -43.53
C GLU A 307 -13.61 -16.10 -44.91
N GLN A 308 -13.27 -14.83 -45.12
CA GLN A 308 -12.63 -14.33 -46.34
C GLN A 308 -11.56 -13.29 -45.97
N ILE A 309 -10.63 -13.03 -46.90
CA ILE A 309 -9.56 -12.04 -46.73
C ILE A 309 -10.02 -10.74 -47.38
N CYS A 310 -10.02 -9.66 -46.61
CA CYS A 310 -10.40 -8.33 -47.07
C CYS A 310 -9.16 -7.47 -47.39
N PRO A 311 -9.11 -6.84 -48.59
CA PRO A 311 -8.00 -5.98 -48.99
C PRO A 311 -7.90 -4.64 -48.24
N GLU A 312 -9.03 -4.18 -47.67
CA GLU A 312 -9.19 -2.86 -47.06
C GLU A 312 -10.36 -2.89 -46.04
N CYS A 313 -10.19 -2.19 -44.90
CA CYS A 313 -11.21 -2.06 -43.87
C CYS A 313 -11.41 -0.58 -43.49
N ASN A 314 -12.67 -0.15 -43.34
CA ASN A 314 -13.00 1.18 -42.82
C ASN A 314 -12.72 1.27 -41.31
N ASP A 315 -12.47 2.49 -40.80
CA ASP A 315 -12.25 2.87 -39.38
C ASP A 315 -13.31 2.37 -38.35
N ILE A 316 -14.39 1.79 -38.85
CA ILE A 316 -15.57 1.33 -38.12
C ILE A 316 -15.57 -0.21 -37.94
N GLY A 317 -14.73 -0.95 -38.69
CA GLY A 317 -14.59 -2.41 -38.60
C GLY A 317 -15.26 -3.20 -39.74
N TYR A 318 -15.84 -2.51 -40.74
CA TYR A 318 -16.43 -3.13 -41.94
C TYR A 318 -15.46 -3.17 -43.11
N CYS A 319 -15.56 -4.21 -43.92
CA CYS A 319 -14.91 -4.37 -45.21
C CYS A 319 -15.96 -4.37 -46.34
N ASN A 320 -15.67 -3.63 -47.41
CA ASN A 320 -16.56 -3.44 -48.56
C ASN A 320 -16.09 -4.28 -49.76
N MET A 321 -16.46 -5.57 -49.80
CA MET A 321 -16.35 -6.33 -51.05
C MET A 321 -17.47 -5.93 -52.04
N PRO A 322 -17.22 -5.95 -53.37
CA PRO A 322 -16.03 -6.45 -54.07
C PRO A 322 -15.06 -5.35 -54.54
N ASN A 323 -15.24 -4.08 -54.14
CA ASN A 323 -14.73 -2.92 -54.86
C ASN A 323 -13.50 -2.25 -54.19
N THR A 324 -12.54 -3.04 -53.70
CA THR A 324 -11.37 -2.58 -52.95
C THR A 324 -10.06 -2.85 -53.69
N THR A 325 -9.19 -1.85 -53.77
CA THR A 325 -7.87 -1.92 -54.44
C THR A 325 -6.69 -2.01 -53.46
N GLY A 326 -6.96 -2.29 -52.18
CA GLY A 326 -5.95 -2.41 -51.13
C GLY A 326 -5.03 -3.64 -51.28
N THR A 327 -3.91 -3.62 -50.55
CA THR A 327 -2.88 -4.67 -50.57
C THR A 327 -2.80 -5.49 -49.29
N ASP A 328 -3.54 -5.12 -48.24
CA ASP A 328 -3.41 -5.72 -46.92
C ASP A 328 -4.30 -6.96 -46.78
N SER A 329 -3.77 -8.05 -46.20
CA SER A 329 -4.50 -9.31 -46.08
C SER A 329 -5.18 -9.43 -44.70
N ILE A 330 -6.33 -8.78 -44.53
CA ILE A 330 -7.04 -8.75 -43.24
C ILE A 330 -8.06 -9.90 -43.14
N PRO A 331 -7.99 -10.80 -42.13
CA PRO A 331 -8.99 -11.85 -41.95
C PRO A 331 -10.34 -11.24 -41.53
N CYS A 332 -11.40 -11.60 -42.24
CA CYS A 332 -12.75 -11.10 -42.02
C CYS A 332 -13.80 -12.21 -42.04
N LEU A 333 -14.92 -11.98 -41.36
CA LEU A 333 -16.12 -12.78 -41.42
C LEU A 333 -17.16 -12.06 -42.29
N CYS A 334 -17.52 -12.69 -43.40
CA CYS A 334 -18.45 -12.17 -44.40
C CYS A 334 -19.80 -12.86 -44.31
N GLN A 335 -20.87 -12.06 -44.33
CA GLN A 335 -22.26 -12.54 -44.28
C GLN A 335 -22.80 -12.75 -45.70
N MET A 336 -22.96 -14.00 -46.13
CA MET A 336 -23.30 -14.36 -47.52
C MET A 336 -24.57 -13.69 -48.04
N ASN A 337 -25.60 -13.58 -47.19
CA ASN A 337 -26.92 -13.10 -47.61
C ASN A 337 -27.03 -11.58 -47.74
N MET A 338 -26.11 -10.82 -47.10
CA MET A 338 -26.16 -9.36 -47.02
C MET A 338 -24.94 -8.68 -47.69
N GLY A 339 -23.90 -9.43 -48.04
CA GLY A 339 -22.76 -8.91 -48.81
C GLY A 339 -21.81 -7.99 -48.04
N TYR A 340 -21.82 -8.00 -46.70
CA TYR A 340 -20.89 -7.23 -45.87
C TYR A 340 -19.92 -8.14 -45.11
N CYS A 341 -18.75 -7.61 -44.77
CA CYS A 341 -17.71 -8.30 -44.01
C CYS A 341 -17.31 -7.50 -42.76
N ILE A 342 -16.96 -8.20 -41.67
CA ILE A 342 -16.46 -7.63 -40.41
C ILE A 342 -15.07 -8.18 -40.12
N LEU A 343 -14.18 -7.33 -39.62
CA LEU A 343 -12.84 -7.70 -39.19
C LEU A 343 -12.85 -8.79 -38.09
N LYS A 344 -12.15 -9.90 -38.33
CA LYS A 344 -11.93 -10.98 -37.36
C LYS A 344 -10.63 -10.70 -36.59
N GLY A 345 -10.75 -10.00 -35.47
CA GLY A 345 -9.60 -9.48 -34.72
C GLY A 345 -8.79 -10.53 -33.94
N GLU A 346 -9.38 -11.70 -33.66
CA GLU A 346 -8.80 -12.79 -32.87
C GLU A 346 -9.16 -14.15 -33.49
N GLU A 347 -8.36 -15.20 -33.22
CA GLU A 347 -8.66 -16.57 -33.68
C GLU A 347 -9.99 -17.09 -33.09
N ARG A 348 -10.29 -16.72 -31.84
CA ARG A 348 -11.52 -17.04 -31.11
C ARG A 348 -12.46 -15.83 -31.12
N LEU A 349 -13.65 -15.96 -31.69
CA LEU A 349 -14.68 -14.92 -31.54
C LEU A 349 -15.18 -14.87 -30.09
N ARG A 350 -15.24 -13.66 -29.54
CA ARG A 350 -15.79 -13.37 -28.21
C ARG A 350 -17.26 -13.78 -28.14
N ARG A 351 -17.74 -14.18 -26.95
CA ARG A 351 -19.13 -14.63 -26.77
C ARG A 351 -19.88 -13.73 -25.79
N VAL A 352 -21.07 -13.26 -26.18
CA VAL A 352 -21.84 -12.27 -25.42
C VAL A 352 -22.14 -12.73 -23.99
N TRP A 353 -22.40 -14.03 -23.79
CA TRP A 353 -22.66 -14.59 -22.47
C TRP A 353 -21.42 -14.69 -21.57
N GLU A 354 -20.21 -14.50 -22.10
CA GLU A 354 -18.97 -14.45 -21.30
C GLU A 354 -18.80 -13.03 -20.71
N PHE A 355 -18.91 -11.98 -21.52
CA PHE A 355 -18.63 -10.59 -21.07
C PHE A 355 -19.88 -9.75 -20.71
N ARG A 356 -21.10 -10.11 -21.16
CA ARG A 356 -22.39 -9.50 -20.72
C ARG A 356 -23.30 -10.47 -19.96
N GLY A 357 -23.04 -11.78 -20.04
CA GLY A 357 -23.84 -12.80 -19.36
C GLY A 357 -23.72 -12.75 -17.84
N ARG A 358 -24.80 -13.10 -17.14
CA ARG A 358 -24.88 -13.11 -15.67
C ARG A 358 -24.87 -14.50 -15.05
N VAL A 359 -24.70 -15.54 -15.88
CA VAL A 359 -24.79 -16.95 -15.50
C VAL A 359 -23.77 -17.72 -16.33
N VAL A 360 -22.95 -18.52 -15.66
CA VAL A 360 -21.97 -19.44 -16.24
C VAL A 360 -22.69 -20.55 -17.03
N PRO A 361 -22.12 -21.07 -18.13
CA PRO A 361 -22.66 -22.24 -18.83
C PRO A 361 -23.03 -23.41 -17.88
N PRO A 362 -24.24 -24.00 -17.99
CA PRO A 362 -24.66 -25.15 -17.18
C PRO A 362 -23.69 -26.33 -17.25
N VAL A 363 -23.74 -27.24 -16.27
CA VAL A 363 -22.84 -28.42 -16.18
C VAL A 363 -22.87 -29.26 -17.46
N ASP A 364 -24.05 -29.45 -18.05
CA ASP A 364 -24.26 -30.26 -19.25
C ASP A 364 -23.96 -29.51 -20.57
N ASN A 365 -23.52 -28.25 -20.51
CA ASN A 365 -23.32 -27.41 -21.69
C ASN A 365 -21.89 -27.53 -22.24
N PRO A 366 -21.70 -27.76 -23.56
CA PRO A 366 -20.37 -27.90 -24.18
C PRO A 366 -19.42 -26.72 -23.94
N PHE A 367 -19.94 -25.51 -23.69
CA PHE A 367 -19.13 -24.31 -23.46
C PHE A 367 -18.60 -24.19 -22.03
N ARG A 368 -18.99 -25.06 -21.07
CA ARG A 368 -18.54 -24.93 -19.66
C ARG A 368 -17.07 -25.27 -19.46
N SER A 369 -16.58 -26.37 -20.03
CA SER A 369 -15.18 -26.77 -19.92
C SER A 369 -14.25 -25.71 -20.53
N ASP A 370 -14.64 -25.22 -21.70
CA ASP A 370 -13.97 -24.13 -22.43
C ASP A 370 -13.96 -22.80 -21.65
N PHE A 371 -15.09 -22.41 -21.04
CA PHE A 371 -15.15 -21.25 -20.14
C PHE A 371 -14.25 -21.39 -18.90
N LEU A 372 -14.21 -22.58 -18.28
CA LEU A 372 -13.36 -22.84 -17.12
C LEU A 372 -11.87 -22.89 -17.48
N ASN A 373 -11.51 -23.43 -18.65
CA ASN A 373 -10.15 -23.38 -19.17
C ASN A 373 -9.72 -21.93 -19.43
N HIS A 374 -10.57 -21.12 -20.06
CA HIS A 374 -10.29 -19.71 -20.29
C HIS A 374 -10.13 -18.91 -18.99
N LEU A 375 -10.98 -19.13 -17.98
CA LEU A 375 -10.79 -18.56 -16.64
C LEU A 375 -9.48 -19.01 -15.98
N ARG A 376 -8.98 -20.22 -16.29
CA ARG A 376 -7.70 -20.73 -15.79
C ARG A 376 -6.51 -20.08 -16.50
N GLU A 377 -6.59 -19.86 -17.82
CA GLU A 377 -5.61 -19.11 -18.61
C GLU A 377 -5.50 -17.66 -18.13
N LEU A 378 -6.64 -17.01 -17.87
CA LEU A 378 -6.74 -15.69 -17.23
C LEU A 378 -6.31 -15.70 -15.74
N GLY A 379 -5.95 -16.86 -15.19
CA GLY A 379 -5.43 -17.02 -13.83
C GLY A 379 -6.46 -17.06 -12.70
N TYR A 380 -7.76 -16.90 -12.99
CA TYR A 380 -8.83 -16.90 -11.99
C TYR A 380 -9.36 -18.30 -11.61
N GLY A 381 -8.89 -19.37 -12.28
CA GLY A 381 -9.49 -20.72 -12.18
C GLY A 381 -9.65 -21.32 -10.76
N ASN A 382 -8.83 -20.91 -9.78
CA ASN A 382 -8.93 -21.38 -8.38
C ASN A 382 -9.54 -20.33 -7.42
N MET A 383 -10.04 -19.20 -7.93
CA MET A 383 -10.53 -18.09 -7.11
C MET A 383 -12.06 -18.06 -7.08
N THR A 384 -12.63 -18.24 -5.89
CA THR A 384 -14.08 -18.09 -5.63
C THR A 384 -14.41 -16.90 -4.73
N ASP A 385 -13.42 -16.34 -4.03
CA ASP A 385 -13.57 -15.13 -3.22
C ASP A 385 -13.48 -13.87 -4.10
N GLN A 386 -14.51 -13.01 -4.03
CA GLN A 386 -14.57 -11.76 -4.77
C GLN A 386 -13.48 -10.76 -4.34
N VAL A 387 -13.00 -10.81 -3.09
CA VAL A 387 -11.91 -9.94 -2.60
C VAL A 387 -10.56 -10.35 -3.21
N ALA A 388 -10.27 -11.66 -3.28
CA ALA A 388 -9.12 -12.18 -4.02
C ALA A 388 -9.19 -11.85 -5.52
N ILE A 389 -10.36 -12.01 -6.15
CA ILE A 389 -10.56 -11.72 -7.58
C ILE A 389 -10.38 -10.21 -7.87
N THR A 390 -10.97 -9.32 -7.07
CA THR A 390 -10.78 -7.86 -7.21
C THR A 390 -9.34 -7.45 -6.97
N THR A 391 -8.68 -8.01 -5.96
CA THR A 391 -7.25 -7.75 -5.69
C THR A 391 -6.39 -8.16 -6.88
N ARG A 392 -6.60 -9.36 -7.45
CA ARG A 392 -5.87 -9.81 -8.65
C ARG A 392 -6.13 -8.89 -9.84
N ALA A 393 -7.40 -8.58 -10.13
CA ALA A 393 -7.77 -7.71 -11.25
C ALA A 393 -7.17 -6.30 -11.14
N LYS A 394 -7.09 -5.73 -9.92
CA LYS A 394 -6.36 -4.47 -9.69
C LYS A 394 -4.87 -4.60 -10.05
N GLN A 395 -4.21 -5.71 -9.69
CA GLN A 395 -2.80 -5.93 -10.02
C GLN A 395 -2.57 -6.07 -11.53
N GLU A 396 -3.42 -6.84 -12.22
CA GLU A 396 -3.43 -6.95 -13.69
C GLU A 396 -3.61 -5.58 -14.36
N LEU A 397 -4.59 -4.80 -13.90
CA LEU A 397 -4.83 -3.44 -14.40
C LEU A 397 -3.61 -2.54 -14.22
N ILE A 398 -2.95 -2.55 -13.06
CA ILE A 398 -1.73 -1.74 -12.83
C ILE A 398 -0.63 -2.14 -13.82
N LEU A 399 -0.42 -3.44 -14.07
CA LEU A 399 0.56 -3.94 -15.04
C LEU A 399 0.21 -3.47 -16.46
N LYS A 400 -1.01 -3.71 -16.95
CA LYS A 400 -1.42 -3.31 -18.31
C LYS A 400 -1.44 -1.80 -18.52
N MET A 401 -1.87 -1.03 -17.53
CA MET A 401 -1.84 0.44 -17.56
C MET A 401 -0.41 0.99 -17.67
N SER A 402 0.57 0.33 -17.04
CA SER A 402 1.94 0.83 -16.96
C SER A 402 2.71 0.84 -18.28
N VAL A 403 2.29 0.02 -19.24
CA VAL A 403 2.80 0.00 -20.62
C VAL A 403 2.45 1.31 -21.36
N LEU A 404 1.35 1.99 -20.96
CA LEU A 404 0.91 3.22 -21.60
C LEU A 404 1.81 4.42 -21.23
N PRO A 405 2.12 5.33 -22.19
CA PRO A 405 2.85 6.56 -21.92
C PRO A 405 2.21 7.40 -20.80
N PRO A 406 3.01 8.09 -19.95
CA PRO A 406 2.50 8.90 -18.84
C PRO A 406 1.40 9.90 -19.23
N GLN A 407 1.49 10.51 -20.41
CA GLN A 407 0.47 11.44 -20.93
C GLN A 407 -0.86 10.75 -21.22
N ARG A 408 -0.84 9.53 -21.79
CA ARG A 408 -2.06 8.74 -22.02
C ARG A 408 -2.70 8.32 -20.70
N ARG A 409 -1.91 7.84 -19.74
CA ARG A 409 -2.40 7.50 -18.38
C ARG A 409 -3.05 8.70 -17.69
N ALA A 410 -2.43 9.88 -17.79
CA ALA A 410 -2.99 11.12 -17.24
C ALA A 410 -4.32 11.53 -17.89
N ALA A 411 -4.52 11.25 -19.19
CA ALA A 411 -5.76 11.54 -19.91
C ALA A 411 -6.92 10.57 -19.57
N LEU A 412 -6.62 9.34 -19.14
CA LEU A 412 -7.62 8.37 -18.65
C LEU A 412 -8.11 8.68 -17.23
N GLY A 413 -7.32 9.43 -16.45
CA GLY A 413 -7.64 9.83 -15.08
C GLY A 413 -8.60 11.02 -14.98
N TYR A 414 -8.87 11.43 -13.74
CA TYR A 414 -9.67 12.61 -13.43
C TYR A 414 -8.84 13.90 -13.56
N GLY A 415 -9.47 15.00 -13.95
CA GLY A 415 -8.83 16.33 -14.03
C GLY A 415 -8.89 17.13 -12.71
N LYS A 416 -8.04 18.16 -12.57
CA LYS A 416 -8.00 19.03 -11.37
C LYS A 416 -9.35 19.66 -11.06
N SER A 417 -9.84 20.46 -12.01
CA SER A 417 -11.13 21.16 -11.94
C SER A 417 -12.35 20.22 -12.04
N GLU A 418 -12.13 18.92 -12.29
CA GLU A 418 -13.16 17.88 -12.24
C GLU A 418 -13.31 17.33 -10.81
N LEU A 419 -12.18 16.96 -10.18
CA LEU A 419 -12.12 16.39 -8.83
C LEU A 419 -12.26 17.45 -7.73
N ILE A 420 -11.60 18.60 -7.88
CA ILE A 420 -11.58 19.71 -6.92
C ILE A 420 -12.47 20.82 -7.46
N LYS A 421 -13.58 21.10 -6.78
CA LYS A 421 -14.56 22.13 -7.19
C LYS A 421 -14.36 23.47 -6.49
N GLN A 422 -13.95 23.43 -5.23
CA GLN A 422 -13.62 24.64 -4.46
C GLN A 422 -12.43 24.36 -3.56
N CYS A 423 -11.57 25.35 -3.37
CA CYS A 423 -10.46 25.32 -2.44
C CYS A 423 -10.43 26.62 -1.64
N SER A 424 -10.26 26.51 -0.33
CA SER A 424 -9.91 27.63 0.54
C SER A 424 -8.73 27.27 1.44
N PHE A 425 -7.82 28.21 1.63
CA PHE A 425 -6.67 28.11 2.53
C PHE A 425 -6.46 29.46 3.24
N ASN A 426 -6.22 29.47 4.56
CA ASN A 426 -6.20 30.70 5.37
C ASN A 426 -7.42 31.62 5.13
N SER A 427 -8.62 31.06 4.96
CA SER A 427 -9.87 31.77 4.62
C SER A 427 -9.85 32.56 3.29
N MET A 428 -8.86 32.34 2.42
CA MET A 428 -8.80 32.88 1.05
C MET A 428 -9.07 31.76 0.03
N GLN A 429 -9.46 32.12 -1.19
CA GLN A 429 -9.65 31.17 -2.29
C GLN A 429 -8.30 30.79 -2.92
N CYS A 430 -8.06 29.48 -3.13
CA CYS A 430 -6.84 29.00 -3.78
C CYS A 430 -6.97 28.99 -5.31
N ASP A 431 -5.87 29.16 -6.04
CA ASP A 431 -5.78 28.89 -7.48
C ASP A 431 -5.58 27.39 -7.73
N ILE A 432 -6.65 26.68 -8.07
CA ILE A 432 -6.65 25.21 -8.28
C ILE A 432 -5.64 24.79 -9.37
N GLU A 433 -5.42 25.60 -10.40
CA GLU A 433 -4.54 25.22 -11.50
C GLU A 433 -3.06 25.46 -11.19
N LYS A 434 -2.73 26.50 -10.41
CA LYS A 434 -1.34 26.82 -10.04
C LYS A 434 -0.86 26.15 -8.75
N GLU A 435 -1.72 26.01 -7.74
CA GLU A 435 -1.32 25.56 -6.40
C GLU A 435 -1.33 24.03 -6.24
N PHE A 436 -1.98 23.31 -7.17
CA PHE A 436 -2.02 21.84 -7.18
C PHE A 436 -1.14 21.26 -8.30
N LYS A 437 -0.11 20.52 -7.89
CA LYS A 437 0.78 19.78 -8.78
C LYS A 437 0.22 18.39 -9.08
N LEU A 438 0.23 17.98 -10.35
CA LEU A 438 -0.14 16.60 -10.74
C LEU A 438 0.94 15.62 -10.28
N HIS A 439 0.52 14.56 -9.59
CA HIS A 439 1.28 13.37 -9.28
C HIS A 439 0.51 12.16 -9.84
N ILE A 440 1.17 11.31 -10.64
CA ILE A 440 0.52 10.12 -11.22
C ILE A 440 0.92 8.92 -10.38
N ASP A 441 0.01 8.45 -9.55
CA ASP A 441 0.17 7.26 -8.73
C ASP A 441 -0.21 5.99 -9.52
N PRO A 442 0.51 4.87 -9.40
CA PRO A 442 0.20 3.63 -10.13
C PRO A 442 -1.13 2.97 -9.71
N GLU A 443 -1.58 3.12 -8.46
CA GLU A 443 -2.78 2.49 -7.91
C GLU A 443 -4.00 3.43 -7.96
N PHE A 444 -3.80 4.72 -7.68
CA PHE A 444 -4.87 5.74 -7.58
C PHE A 444 -4.93 6.72 -8.77
N GLY A 445 -4.07 6.56 -9.78
CA GLY A 445 -4.11 7.35 -11.01
C GLY A 445 -3.71 8.81 -10.79
N ASN A 446 -4.56 9.75 -11.21
CA ASN A 446 -4.27 11.19 -11.06
C ASN A 446 -4.50 11.65 -9.61
N CYS A 447 -3.42 12.03 -8.94
CA CYS A 447 -3.40 12.69 -7.65
C CYS A 447 -2.94 14.15 -7.77
N TYR A 448 -3.36 14.99 -6.83
CA TYR A 448 -3.06 16.42 -6.81
C TYR A 448 -2.47 16.85 -5.47
N THR A 449 -1.22 17.33 -5.51
CA THR A 449 -0.48 17.78 -4.33
C THR A 449 -0.57 19.30 -4.17
N PHE A 450 -1.24 19.75 -3.11
CA PHE A 450 -1.21 21.12 -2.62
C PHE A 450 0.11 21.40 -1.90
N ASN A 451 0.62 22.64 -2.00
CA ASN A 451 1.84 23.09 -1.31
C ASN A 451 3.08 22.21 -1.62
N ALA A 452 3.24 21.83 -2.90
CA ALA A 452 4.26 20.90 -3.38
C ALA A 452 5.63 21.53 -3.72
N ASP A 453 5.77 22.85 -3.60
CA ASP A 453 6.97 23.60 -3.97
C ASP A 453 7.83 23.90 -2.72
N PRO A 454 9.03 23.32 -2.58
CA PRO A 454 9.89 23.57 -1.43
C PRO A 454 10.45 25.00 -1.38
N SER A 455 10.40 25.77 -2.48
CA SER A 455 10.85 27.16 -2.52
C SER A 455 9.84 28.15 -1.95
N ARG A 456 8.55 27.78 -1.91
CA ARG A 456 7.45 28.62 -1.44
C ARG A 456 6.51 27.83 -0.53
N VAL A 457 7.02 27.47 0.64
CA VAL A 457 6.24 26.75 1.67
C VAL A 457 5.19 27.67 2.28
N LEU A 458 3.91 27.30 2.15
CA LEU A 458 2.81 27.97 2.82
C LEU A 458 2.75 27.62 4.32
N ALA A 459 2.30 28.56 5.16
CA ALA A 459 2.12 28.36 6.60
C ALA A 459 0.67 28.63 7.02
N SER A 460 0.19 27.94 8.07
CA SER A 460 -1.11 28.27 8.67
C SER A 460 -0.96 29.45 9.62
N SER A 461 -1.83 30.46 9.49
CA SER A 461 -1.78 31.64 10.36
C SER A 461 -2.17 31.34 11.81
N ARG A 462 -3.12 30.41 12.01
CA ARG A 462 -3.61 29.93 13.31
C ARG A 462 -4.04 28.46 13.21
N ALA A 463 -4.26 27.81 14.35
CA ALA A 463 -4.98 26.54 14.40
C ALA A 463 -6.49 26.76 14.21
N GLY A 464 -7.14 25.91 13.43
CA GLY A 464 -8.60 25.90 13.23
C GLY A 464 -9.03 25.64 11.79
N PRO A 465 -10.29 25.20 11.57
CA PRO A 465 -10.78 24.77 10.26
C PRO A 465 -10.85 25.88 9.21
N SER A 466 -10.99 27.15 9.62
CA SER A 466 -10.98 28.31 8.72
C SER A 466 -9.59 28.71 8.25
N TYR A 467 -8.54 28.31 8.97
CA TYR A 467 -7.16 28.69 8.68
C TYR A 467 -6.39 27.59 7.93
N GLY A 468 -6.79 26.33 8.09
CA GLY A 468 -6.28 25.20 7.30
C GLY A 468 -6.79 25.15 5.85
N LEU A 469 -6.50 24.04 5.18
CA LEU A 469 -6.99 23.74 3.83
C LEU A 469 -8.41 23.13 3.90
N ARG A 470 -9.35 23.73 3.18
CA ARG A 470 -10.73 23.25 3.03
C ARG A 470 -11.03 23.02 1.54
N LEU A 471 -11.41 21.80 1.18
CA LEU A 471 -11.71 21.39 -0.18
C LEU A 471 -13.17 20.97 -0.31
N LEU A 472 -13.82 21.37 -1.41
CA LEU A 472 -15.04 20.72 -1.91
C LEU A 472 -14.65 19.86 -3.09
N MET A 473 -14.88 18.54 -2.98
CA MET A 473 -14.48 17.56 -3.98
C MET A 473 -15.70 16.86 -4.58
N PHE A 474 -15.60 16.52 -5.86
CA PHE A 474 -16.64 15.82 -6.61
C PHE A 474 -16.05 14.54 -7.21
N VAL A 475 -16.72 13.41 -7.00
CA VAL A 475 -16.37 12.13 -7.63
C VAL A 475 -17.59 11.59 -8.37
N ASN A 476 -17.40 11.20 -9.63
CA ASN A 476 -18.45 10.66 -10.47
C ASN A 476 -18.55 9.14 -10.30
N THR A 477 -19.41 8.68 -9.38
CA THR A 477 -19.55 7.25 -9.04
C THR A 477 -20.10 6.40 -10.19
N SER A 478 -20.85 6.97 -11.13
CA SER A 478 -21.37 6.26 -12.30
C SER A 478 -20.28 5.85 -13.31
N ASP A 479 -19.10 6.46 -13.21
CA ASP A 479 -17.95 6.24 -14.11
C ASP A 479 -16.77 5.54 -13.40
N TYR A 480 -17.05 4.90 -12.26
CA TYR A 480 -16.08 4.10 -11.53
C TYR A 480 -15.80 2.77 -12.23
N LEU A 481 -14.55 2.29 -12.15
CA LEU A 481 -14.21 0.93 -12.57
C LEU A 481 -14.89 -0.08 -11.64
N PRO A 482 -15.39 -1.22 -12.16
CA PRO A 482 -16.05 -2.25 -11.36
C PRO A 482 -15.11 -2.97 -10.38
N THR A 483 -13.79 -2.72 -10.47
CA THR A 483 -12.75 -3.15 -9.53
C THR A 483 -12.55 -2.18 -8.35
N THR A 484 -13.23 -1.03 -8.32
CA THR A 484 -13.12 -0.04 -7.24
C THR A 484 -14.02 -0.42 -6.07
N GLU A 485 -13.43 -0.61 -4.88
CA GLU A 485 -14.14 -1.12 -3.69
C GLU A 485 -14.98 -0.08 -2.95
N ALA A 486 -14.66 1.22 -3.06
CA ALA A 486 -15.30 2.27 -2.26
C ALA A 486 -15.34 3.62 -2.98
N THR A 487 -16.38 4.43 -2.69
CA THR A 487 -16.57 5.78 -3.27
C THR A 487 -16.04 6.88 -2.36
N GLY A 488 -15.21 7.76 -2.90
CA GLY A 488 -14.58 8.84 -2.14
C GLY A 488 -13.19 9.19 -2.65
N VAL A 489 -12.42 9.82 -1.77
CA VAL A 489 -11.06 10.29 -2.07
C VAL A 489 -10.07 9.77 -1.05
N ARG A 490 -8.79 9.71 -1.44
CA ARG A 490 -7.67 9.32 -0.59
C ARG A 490 -6.74 10.51 -0.40
N ILE A 491 -6.40 10.81 0.85
CA ILE A 491 -5.69 12.02 1.27
C ILE A 491 -4.41 11.61 2.00
N THR A 492 -3.27 12.09 1.53
CA THR A 492 -1.94 11.81 2.09
C THR A 492 -1.28 13.10 2.53
N ILE A 493 -0.84 13.14 3.79
CA ILE A 493 -0.18 14.28 4.41
C ILE A 493 1.31 13.94 4.50
N HIS A 494 2.18 14.79 3.96
CA HIS A 494 3.63 14.54 3.89
C HIS A 494 4.43 15.84 3.89
N GLY A 495 5.75 15.76 4.08
CA GLY A 495 6.66 16.87 3.90
C GLY A 495 6.85 17.25 2.43
N GLN A 496 7.26 18.50 2.17
CA GLN A 496 7.44 19.05 0.82
C GLN A 496 8.51 18.32 -0.02
N GLU A 497 9.54 17.80 0.63
CA GLU A 497 10.62 17.01 0.01
C GLU A 497 10.37 15.49 0.05
N GLU A 498 9.16 15.09 0.44
CA GLU A 498 8.74 13.70 0.55
C GLU A 498 7.84 13.34 -0.63
N CYS A 499 8.05 12.17 -1.21
CA CYS A 499 7.14 11.64 -2.20
C CYS A 499 5.84 11.23 -1.49
N PRO A 500 4.65 11.59 -1.99
CA PRO A 500 3.42 11.00 -1.46
C PRO A 500 3.41 9.50 -1.70
N PHE A 501 2.90 8.75 -0.72
CA PHE A 501 2.61 7.32 -0.81
C PHE A 501 1.15 7.08 -0.41
N PRO A 502 0.19 7.28 -1.33
CA PRO A 502 -1.23 7.13 -1.03
C PRO A 502 -1.60 5.72 -0.58
N ASP A 503 -0.99 4.70 -1.16
CA ASP A 503 -1.15 3.30 -0.74
C ASP A 503 -0.94 3.11 0.78
N THR A 504 0.17 3.63 1.32
CA THR A 504 0.66 3.35 2.68
C THR A 504 0.19 4.38 3.72
N PHE A 505 0.22 5.67 3.37
CA PHE A 505 -0.06 6.78 4.29
C PHE A 505 -1.33 7.57 3.90
N GLY A 506 -2.17 7.01 3.03
CA GLY A 506 -3.45 7.61 2.64
C GLY A 506 -4.58 7.34 3.64
N TYR A 507 -5.25 8.41 4.06
CA TYR A 507 -6.54 8.37 4.77
C TYR A 507 -7.68 8.45 3.75
N SER A 508 -8.70 7.60 3.88
CA SER A 508 -9.88 7.65 3.02
C SER A 508 -10.94 8.59 3.58
N ALA A 509 -11.49 9.47 2.73
CA ALA A 509 -12.64 10.31 3.06
C ALA A 509 -13.84 9.89 2.18
N PRO A 510 -14.98 9.46 2.77
CA PRO A 510 -16.15 9.02 2.02
C PRO A 510 -16.91 10.19 1.40
N THR A 511 -17.73 9.89 0.39
CA THR A 511 -18.69 10.83 -0.18
C THR A 511 -19.88 11.09 0.75
N GLY A 512 -20.51 12.27 0.64
CA GLY A 512 -21.75 12.60 1.36
C GLY A 512 -21.58 13.08 2.80
N ALA A 513 -20.35 13.12 3.33
CA ALA A 513 -20.04 13.62 4.67
C ALA A 513 -18.89 14.65 4.63
N VAL A 514 -18.79 15.49 5.66
CA VAL A 514 -17.65 16.40 5.86
C VAL A 514 -16.61 15.72 6.73
N SER A 515 -15.48 15.34 6.14
CA SER A 515 -14.33 14.79 6.86
C SER A 515 -13.41 15.91 7.36
N ALA A 516 -13.18 15.97 8.67
CA ALA A 516 -12.27 16.92 9.30
C ALA A 516 -11.06 16.21 9.91
N PHE A 517 -9.85 16.60 9.49
CA PHE A 517 -8.59 16.00 9.94
C PHE A 517 -7.80 17.00 10.78
N GLY A 518 -7.70 16.75 12.09
CA GLY A 518 -6.80 17.48 12.98
C GLY A 518 -5.37 16.94 12.85
N ILE A 519 -4.41 17.83 12.57
CA ILE A 519 -3.00 17.47 12.40
C ILE A 519 -2.12 18.12 13.47
N SER A 520 -1.05 17.44 13.86
CA SER A 520 -0.03 17.95 14.78
C SER A 520 1.35 17.57 14.24
N LEU A 521 2.24 18.56 14.12
CA LEU A 521 3.59 18.35 13.58
C LEU A 521 4.50 17.79 14.68
N LYS A 522 5.07 16.60 14.45
CA LYS A 522 6.05 15.98 15.35
C LYS A 522 7.41 15.87 14.67
N LYS A 523 8.35 16.71 15.06
CA LYS A 523 9.76 16.65 14.61
C LYS A 523 10.56 15.71 15.52
N VAL A 524 11.36 14.82 14.94
CA VAL A 524 12.20 13.87 15.70
C VAL A 524 13.66 14.04 15.29
N ASN A 525 14.42 14.76 16.10
CA ASN A 525 15.86 14.92 15.93
C ASN A 525 16.59 13.72 16.57
N ARG A 526 17.46 13.03 15.84
CA ARG A 526 18.23 11.86 16.31
C ARG A 526 19.74 12.15 16.31
N LEU A 527 20.48 11.49 17.19
CA LEU A 527 21.95 11.58 17.26
C LEU A 527 22.61 10.77 16.13
N LYS A 528 23.70 11.29 15.55
CA LYS A 528 24.39 10.69 14.39
C LYS A 528 24.90 9.26 14.66
N ASP A 529 25.49 9.03 15.83
CA ASP A 529 26.02 7.72 16.26
C ASP A 529 24.94 6.62 16.46
N GLY A 530 23.66 6.93 16.28
CA GLY A 530 22.54 5.99 16.41
C GLY A 530 22.25 5.13 15.18
N GLY A 531 23.16 5.06 14.20
CA GLY A 531 22.91 4.35 12.92
C GLY A 531 21.92 5.06 12.00
N CYS A 532 21.76 6.38 12.15
CA CYS A 532 20.91 7.19 11.27
C CYS A 532 21.66 7.55 9.98
N PHE A 533 20.95 7.59 8.85
CA PHE A 533 21.50 8.09 7.59
C PHE A 533 21.67 9.62 7.68
N ASP A 534 22.89 10.11 7.47
CA ASP A 534 23.14 11.56 7.41
C ASP A 534 22.74 12.09 6.02
N ARG A 535 21.93 13.15 6.00
CA ARG A 535 21.34 13.74 4.77
C ARG A 535 22.40 14.27 3.80
N ASN A 536 23.61 14.54 4.28
CA ASN A 536 24.76 14.95 3.45
C ASN A 536 25.49 13.76 2.80
N THR A 537 25.11 12.52 3.10
CA THR A 537 25.69 11.32 2.46
C THR A 537 25.13 11.16 1.05
N SER A 538 25.99 10.88 0.08
CA SER A 538 25.55 10.54 -1.28
C SER A 538 24.60 9.34 -1.28
N LEU A 539 23.44 9.48 -1.91
CA LEU A 539 22.50 8.38 -2.15
C LEU A 539 23.19 7.19 -2.84
N PRO A 540 22.80 5.94 -2.55
CA PRO A 540 23.39 4.77 -3.19
C PRO A 540 23.18 4.79 -4.71
N LEU A 541 24.20 4.31 -5.45
CA LEU A 541 24.10 4.15 -6.89
C LEU A 541 22.89 3.28 -7.26
N GLY A 542 22.09 3.76 -8.21
CA GLY A 542 20.84 3.11 -8.62
C GLY A 542 19.59 3.52 -7.83
N TYR A 543 19.68 4.45 -6.86
CA TYR A 543 18.50 4.93 -6.13
C TYR A 543 17.41 5.49 -7.07
N ILE A 544 16.17 5.01 -6.90
CA ILE A 544 15.04 5.33 -7.80
C ILE A 544 14.34 6.67 -7.50
N TYR A 545 14.42 7.18 -6.26
CA TYR A 545 13.74 8.43 -5.84
C TYR A 545 14.68 9.65 -5.80
N ARG A 546 15.49 9.88 -6.85
CA ARG A 546 16.56 10.91 -6.85
C ARG A 546 16.07 12.36 -6.72
N SER A 547 14.82 12.64 -7.04
CA SER A 547 14.22 13.98 -7.00
C SER A 547 13.68 14.39 -5.63
N TYR A 548 13.83 13.54 -4.61
CA TYR A 548 13.29 13.75 -3.27
C TYR A 548 14.34 13.39 -2.21
N SER A 549 14.20 13.90 -0.99
CA SER A 549 15.14 13.60 0.11
C SER A 549 15.21 12.09 0.44
N TYR A 550 16.26 11.63 1.12
CA TYR A 550 16.32 10.23 1.55
C TYR A 550 15.35 9.94 2.70
N GLU A 551 14.66 8.81 2.65
CA GLU A 551 13.82 8.32 3.75
C GLU A 551 14.09 6.82 4.01
N PRO A 552 14.38 6.43 5.27
CA PRO A 552 14.83 5.06 5.56
C PRO A 552 13.73 4.00 5.45
N GLU A 553 12.49 4.33 5.81
CA GLU A 553 11.45 3.33 6.04
C GLU A 553 10.84 2.87 4.72
N ILE A 554 10.15 3.76 4.00
CA ILE A 554 9.41 3.37 2.79
C ILE A 554 10.28 3.40 1.52
N ARG A 555 11.08 4.46 1.31
CA ARG A 555 11.86 4.65 0.06
C ARG A 555 13.03 3.68 -0.05
N CYS A 556 13.74 3.40 1.04
CA CYS A 556 14.83 2.42 1.03
C CYS A 556 14.30 0.99 0.80
N TYR A 557 13.19 0.60 1.43
CA TYR A 557 12.58 -0.72 1.22
C TYR A 557 12.11 -0.91 -0.22
N ARG A 558 11.35 0.04 -0.78
CA ARG A 558 10.91 0.01 -2.19
C ARG A 558 12.09 -0.01 -3.17
N ASN A 559 13.16 0.74 -2.89
CA ASN A 559 14.38 0.72 -3.70
C ASN A 559 15.09 -0.65 -3.66
N CYS A 560 15.22 -1.25 -2.48
CA CYS A 560 15.78 -2.59 -2.32
C CYS A 560 14.95 -3.65 -3.07
N TYR A 561 13.62 -3.58 -2.96
CA TYR A 561 12.69 -4.46 -3.65
C TYR A 561 12.82 -4.34 -5.17
N GLN A 562 12.79 -3.11 -5.71
CA GLN A 562 12.90 -2.86 -7.16
C GLN A 562 14.25 -3.33 -7.73
N ILE A 563 15.37 -3.06 -7.05
CA ILE A 563 16.69 -3.57 -7.46
C ILE A 563 16.73 -5.10 -7.42
N ARG A 564 16.08 -5.73 -6.43
CA ARG A 564 16.02 -7.19 -6.31
C ARG A 564 15.20 -7.85 -7.42
N ILE A 565 14.11 -7.22 -7.88
CA ILE A 565 13.34 -7.67 -9.04
C ILE A 565 14.20 -7.55 -10.30
N ILE A 566 14.79 -6.39 -10.57
CA ILE A 566 15.62 -6.16 -11.76
C ILE A 566 16.79 -7.16 -11.83
N ASN A 567 17.45 -7.42 -10.70
CA ASN A 567 18.57 -8.37 -10.64
C ASN A 567 18.16 -9.86 -10.81
N ARG A 568 16.88 -10.21 -10.59
CA ARG A 568 16.40 -11.60 -10.63
C ARG A 568 15.58 -11.92 -11.89
N CYS A 569 14.80 -10.96 -12.36
CA CYS A 569 13.81 -11.10 -13.42
C CYS A 569 14.11 -10.21 -14.64
N GLY A 570 15.14 -9.35 -14.59
CA GLY A 570 15.53 -8.45 -15.69
C GLY A 570 14.61 -7.25 -15.92
N CYS A 571 13.39 -7.27 -15.41
CA CYS A 571 12.37 -6.22 -15.58
C CYS A 571 12.16 -5.37 -14.31
N ALA A 572 11.51 -4.22 -14.46
CA ALA A 572 11.13 -3.33 -13.35
C ALA A 572 9.62 -3.44 -13.02
N ASP A 573 9.28 -3.49 -11.73
CA ASP A 573 7.88 -3.40 -11.27
C ASP A 573 7.37 -1.97 -11.52
N PRO A 574 6.22 -1.79 -12.21
CA PRO A 574 5.69 -0.47 -12.55
C PRO A 574 5.13 0.33 -11.37
N ARG A 575 4.94 -0.28 -10.20
CA ARG A 575 4.53 0.43 -8.98
C ARG A 575 5.64 1.34 -8.43
N PHE A 576 6.87 1.18 -8.90
CA PHE A 576 8.01 1.99 -8.49
C PHE A 576 8.68 2.67 -9.68
N PRO A 577 9.31 3.84 -9.50
CA PRO A 577 10.06 4.49 -10.57
C PRO A 577 11.18 3.60 -11.13
N LYS A 578 11.42 3.70 -12.44
CA LYS A 578 12.52 2.96 -13.10
C LYS A 578 13.87 3.61 -12.77
N PRO A 579 14.93 2.84 -12.44
CA PRO A 579 16.26 3.39 -12.15
C PRO A 579 16.97 3.95 -13.39
N SER A 580 16.56 3.52 -14.59
CA SER A 580 17.09 3.93 -15.90
C SER A 580 15.98 3.88 -16.95
N SER A 581 16.08 4.71 -17.99
CA SER A 581 15.15 4.68 -19.13
C SER A 581 15.23 3.37 -19.91
N ARG A 582 16.40 2.71 -19.93
CA ARG A 582 16.68 1.45 -20.62
C ARG A 582 16.09 0.21 -19.97
N THR A 583 15.66 0.27 -18.71
CA THR A 583 15.04 -0.88 -18.04
C THR A 583 13.59 -1.00 -18.50
N GLU A 584 13.20 -2.18 -18.99
CA GLU A 584 11.81 -2.45 -19.39
C GLU A 584 10.92 -2.74 -18.17
N ILE A 585 9.62 -2.57 -18.35
CA ILE A 585 8.61 -2.86 -17.32
C ILE A 585 8.24 -4.34 -17.43
N CYS A 586 7.98 -5.00 -16.32
CA CYS A 586 7.47 -6.38 -16.33
C CYS A 586 6.07 -6.43 -16.99
N ASP A 587 5.94 -7.11 -18.13
CA ASP A 587 4.63 -7.51 -18.70
C ASP A 587 4.37 -8.98 -18.36
N ILE A 588 3.11 -9.30 -18.07
CA ILE A 588 2.63 -10.66 -17.80
C ILE A 588 2.66 -11.56 -19.04
N ARG A 589 2.81 -10.99 -20.25
CA ARG A 589 2.98 -11.74 -21.51
C ARG A 589 4.43 -12.21 -21.75
N ASN A 590 5.40 -11.74 -20.98
CA ASN A 590 6.78 -12.25 -21.08
C ASN A 590 6.90 -13.57 -20.32
N GLU A 591 6.59 -14.70 -20.98
CA GLU A 591 6.79 -16.07 -20.45
C GLU A 591 8.27 -16.47 -20.21
N TYR A 592 9.21 -15.53 -20.33
CA TYR A 592 10.64 -15.76 -20.13
C TYR A 592 11.18 -15.13 -18.83
N THR A 593 10.78 -15.67 -17.67
CA THR A 593 11.65 -15.91 -16.48
C THR A 593 10.99 -16.83 -15.47
#